data_AF-W9CB86-F1
#
_entry.id   AF-W9CB86-F1
#
_cell.length_a   1.000
_cell.length_b   1.000
_cell.length_c   1.000
_cell.angle_alpha   90.00
_cell.angle_beta   90.00
_cell.angle_gamma   90.00
#
_symmetry.space_group_name_H-M   'P 1'
#
loop_
_entity.id
_entity.type
_entity.pdbx_description
1 polymer ?
#
loop_
_entity_poly.entity_id
_entity_poly.type
_entity_poly.pdbx_seq_one_letter_code
_entity_poly.pdbx_strand_id
1 'polypeptide(L)'
;MNRLLLENSNQEVLAFNPASDNDLQLQWNIGASAIIWKTPQKASDLRLYTSTMTQEKEPDLPTRRLLFRKIIKAFDIKNYNLIESGKYIKQLEYQLDTVIPKKRHKIIISPNTRFSGIRAIKETQIIAGDHGINTEDSNDTIESGGTGDFIEIG
;
A
#
# COMPACT_ATOMS: atom_id res chain seq x y z
N MET A 1 -19.00 20.96 54.60
CA MET A 1 -18.12 22.07 54.17
C MET A 1 -16.71 21.50 54.05
N ASN A 2 -15.95 21.51 52.96
CA ASN A 2 -16.07 22.12 51.65
C ASN A 2 -15.19 21.34 50.63
N ARG A 3 -15.68 21.35 49.38
CA ARG A 3 -15.07 21.06 48.08
C ARG A 3 -13.54 21.09 48.00
N LEU A 4 -12.92 19.94 47.70
CA LEU A 4 -11.62 19.88 47.02
C LEU A 4 -11.64 18.84 45.88
N LEU A 5 -12.77 18.76 45.19
CA LEU A 5 -12.94 18.03 43.94
C LEU A 5 -13.47 19.01 42.89
N LEU A 6 -12.65 19.98 42.44
CA LEU A 6 -12.95 20.76 41.24
C LEU A 6 -11.75 21.57 40.74
N GLU A 7 -10.64 20.92 40.38
CA GLU A 7 -9.57 21.56 39.61
C GLU A 7 -9.20 20.70 38.40
N ASN A 8 -10.21 20.21 37.67
CA ASN A 8 -10.08 20.00 36.23
C ASN A 8 -10.52 21.29 35.55
N SER A 9 -9.66 22.31 35.62
CA SER A 9 -9.81 23.50 34.77
C SER A 9 -9.31 23.13 33.38
N ASN A 10 -10.24 22.78 32.50
CA ASN A 10 -10.02 22.82 31.05
C ASN A 10 -9.80 24.29 30.64
N GLN A 11 -8.62 24.84 30.95
CA GLN A 11 -8.18 26.08 30.32
C GLN A 11 -7.95 25.75 28.85
N GLU A 12 -8.63 26.51 27.99
CA GLU A 12 -8.50 26.42 26.55
C GLU A 12 -7.01 26.52 26.19
N VAL A 13 -6.42 25.40 25.79
CA VAL A 13 -5.10 25.38 25.19
C VAL A 13 -5.29 26.02 23.82
N LEU A 14 -4.94 27.30 23.71
CA LEU A 14 -4.73 27.96 22.43
C LEU A 14 -3.83 27.03 21.60
N ALA A 15 -4.40 26.49 20.52
CA ALA A 15 -3.69 25.57 19.65
C ALA A 15 -2.42 26.27 19.15
N PHE A 16 -1.27 25.82 19.65
CA PHE A 16 0.01 26.28 19.15
C PHE A 16 0.17 25.70 17.75
N ASN A 17 0.00 26.56 16.74
CA ASN A 17 0.32 26.23 15.35
C ASN A 17 1.80 25.84 15.27
N PRO A 18 2.15 24.64 14.78
CA PRO A 18 3.55 24.21 14.68
C PRO A 18 4.19 24.85 13.46
N ALA A 19 4.50 26.14 13.55
CA ALA A 19 5.25 26.87 12.54
C ALA A 19 6.08 27.99 13.20
N SER A 20 6.84 27.67 14.25
CA SER A 20 7.99 28.46 14.65
C SER A 20 8.88 27.63 15.58
N ASP A 21 10.07 27.29 15.10
CA ASP A 21 11.08 26.47 15.78
C ASP A 21 11.83 27.24 16.90
N ASN A 22 11.21 28.26 17.50
CA ASN A 22 11.89 29.20 18.40
C ASN A 22 11.09 29.53 19.67
N ASP A 23 10.82 28.52 20.51
CA ASP A 23 10.39 28.76 21.90
C ASP A 23 11.57 28.51 22.87
N LEU A 24 12.21 29.61 23.26
CA LEU A 24 13.41 29.70 24.10
C LEU A 24 13.16 29.47 25.62
N GLN A 25 12.12 28.72 26.03
CA GLN A 25 11.83 28.47 27.46
C GLN A 25 12.03 27.03 27.95
N LEU A 26 12.38 26.10 27.06
CA LEU A 26 12.86 24.77 27.43
C LEU A 26 14.22 24.54 26.77
N GLN A 27 15.17 25.45 27.01
CA GLN A 27 16.58 25.15 26.76
C GLN A 27 17.07 24.12 27.79
N TRP A 28 16.66 22.86 27.61
CA TRP A 28 17.44 21.74 28.09
C TRP A 28 18.87 22.03 27.64
N ASN A 29 19.79 22.14 28.59
CA ASN A 29 21.16 22.49 28.30
C ASN A 29 21.81 21.29 27.59
N ILE A 30 21.47 21.07 26.32
CA ILE A 30 21.89 19.94 25.49
C ILE A 30 23.42 19.94 25.38
N GLY A 31 24.04 21.12 25.48
CA GLY A 31 25.50 21.29 25.56
C GLY A 31 26.15 20.87 26.88
N ALA A 32 25.36 20.59 27.94
CA ALA A 32 25.87 20.12 29.23
C ALA A 32 25.76 18.60 29.41
N SER A 33 24.99 17.90 28.57
CA SER A 33 24.91 16.44 28.59
C SER A 33 26.02 15.81 27.75
N ALA A 34 26.72 14.81 28.28
CA ALA A 34 27.73 14.07 27.51
C ALA A 34 27.12 13.25 26.35
N ILE A 35 25.80 13.02 26.37
CA ILE A 35 25.05 12.28 25.35
C ILE A 35 24.31 13.24 24.42
N ILE A 36 24.51 13.07 23.11
CA ILE A 36 23.70 13.73 22.07
C ILE A 36 22.34 13.02 22.01
N TRP A 37 21.33 13.62 22.62
CA TRP A 37 19.97 13.09 22.62
C TRP A 37 19.28 13.31 21.26
N LYS A 38 18.80 12.23 20.63
CA LYS A 38 17.93 12.27 19.45
C LYS A 38 16.63 11.54 19.74
N THR A 39 15.56 11.87 19.02
CA THR A 39 14.28 11.15 19.12
C THR A 39 14.50 9.70 18.69
N PRO A 40 14.26 8.71 19.57
CA PRO A 40 14.46 7.31 19.24
C PRO A 40 13.44 6.87 18.19
N GLN A 41 13.91 6.34 17.06
CA GLN A 41 13.03 5.80 16.02
C GLN A 41 12.82 4.30 16.20
N LYS A 42 13.78 3.62 16.83
CA LYS A 42 13.75 2.17 17.05
C LYS A 42 13.93 1.84 18.54
N ALA A 43 13.45 0.67 18.94
CA ALA A 43 13.65 0.14 20.29
C ALA A 43 15.14 -0.06 20.60
N SER A 44 15.96 -0.35 19.57
CA SER A 44 17.41 -0.43 19.67
C SER A 44 18.04 0.87 20.18
N ASP A 45 17.50 2.02 19.74
CA ASP A 45 18.04 3.34 20.07
C ASP A 45 17.78 3.64 21.55
N LEU A 46 16.60 3.29 22.05
CA LEU A 46 16.27 3.36 23.49
C LEU A 46 17.19 2.48 24.34
N ARG A 47 17.53 1.28 23.86
CA ARG A 47 18.45 0.37 24.55
C ARG A 47 19.88 0.91 24.55
N LEU A 48 20.31 1.50 23.44
CA LEU A 48 21.60 2.19 23.35
C LEU A 48 21.68 3.33 24.35
N TYR A 49 20.68 4.21 24.39
CA TYR A 49 20.62 5.31 25.38
C TYR A 49 20.58 4.81 26.82
N THR A 50 19.90 3.69 27.08
CA THR A 50 19.91 3.08 28.42
C THR A 50 21.32 2.62 28.79
N SER A 51 22.05 2.00 27.86
CA SER A 51 23.41 1.50 28.09
C SER A 51 24.44 2.61 28.30
N THR A 52 24.37 3.69 27.52
CA THR A 52 25.25 4.86 27.68
C THR A 52 25.00 5.51 29.04
N MET A 53 23.72 5.65 29.42
CA MET A 53 23.35 6.27 30.71
C MET A 53 23.79 5.43 31.92
N THR A 54 23.83 4.10 31.80
CA THR A 54 24.38 3.23 32.86
C THR A 54 25.90 3.29 32.97
N GLN A 55 26.59 3.70 31.91
CA GLN A 55 28.04 3.79 31.87
C GLN A 55 28.56 5.15 32.39
N GLU A 56 27.73 6.19 32.37
CA GLU A 56 28.08 7.50 32.94
C GLU A 56 28.31 7.40 34.46
N LYS A 57 29.34 8.11 34.94
CA LYS A 57 29.84 8.11 36.34
C LYS A 57 28.87 8.69 37.38
N GLU A 58 27.67 9.10 36.99
CA GLU A 58 26.66 9.54 37.94
C GLU A 58 26.14 8.37 38.79
N PRO A 59 25.77 8.61 40.07
CA PRO A 59 25.20 7.56 40.91
C PRO A 59 23.99 6.94 40.23
N ASP A 60 23.95 5.60 40.14
CA ASP A 60 22.85 4.85 39.53
C ASP A 60 21.54 5.14 40.28
N LEU A 61 20.75 6.07 39.74
CA LEU A 61 19.44 6.39 40.31
C LEU A 61 18.44 5.27 39.93
N PRO A 62 17.88 4.53 40.89
CA PRO A 62 16.92 3.44 40.60
C PRO A 62 15.71 3.94 39.79
N THR A 63 15.31 5.19 39.99
CA THR A 63 14.24 5.86 39.24
C THR A 63 14.57 5.98 37.75
N ARG A 64 15.82 6.29 37.40
CA ARG A 64 16.27 6.44 36.00
C ARG A 64 16.14 5.12 35.24
N ARG A 65 16.65 4.04 35.82
CA ARG A 65 16.51 2.69 35.25
C ARG A 65 15.04 2.30 35.09
N LEU A 66 14.19 2.63 36.06
CA LEU A 66 12.75 2.34 35.99
C LEU A 66 12.07 3.11 34.86
N LEU A 67 12.42 4.39 34.66
CA LEU A 67 11.89 5.21 33.56
C LEU A 67 12.25 4.60 32.20
N PHE A 68 13.51 4.25 31.95
CA PHE A 68 13.91 3.62 30.68
C PHE A 68 13.21 2.28 30.46
N ARG A 69 13.09 1.43 31.49
CA ARG A 69 12.33 0.17 31.40
C ARG A 69 10.87 0.41 31.02
N LYS A 70 10.22 1.43 31.61
CA LYS A 70 8.84 1.79 31.28
C LYS A 70 8.71 2.27 29.84
N ILE A 71 9.63 3.12 29.38
CA ILE A 71 9.62 3.64 28.00
C ILE A 71 9.81 2.51 26.99
N ILE A 72 10.81 1.63 27.20
CA ILE A 72 11.05 0.48 26.33
C ILE A 72 9.81 -0.42 26.28
N LYS A 73 9.22 -0.75 27.45
CA LYS A 73 8.01 -1.59 27.52
C LYS A 73 6.84 -0.95 26.77
N ALA A 74 6.61 0.35 26.95
CA ALA A 74 5.53 1.06 26.27
C ALA A 74 5.74 1.09 24.74
N PHE A 75 6.98 1.25 24.30
CA PHE A 75 7.33 1.22 22.88
C PHE A 75 7.12 -0.18 22.28
N ASP A 76 7.53 -1.23 22.97
CA ASP A 76 7.34 -2.61 22.53
C ASP A 76 5.85 -2.98 22.41
N ILE A 77 5.01 -2.54 23.37
CA ILE A 77 3.55 -2.72 23.30
C ILE A 77 2.96 -2.02 22.06
N LYS A 78 3.37 -0.77 21.78
CA LYS A 78 2.90 -0.05 20.59
C LYS A 78 3.29 -0.75 19.30
N ASN A 79 4.52 -1.25 19.21
CA ASN A 79 4.99 -1.99 18.05
C ASN A 79 4.20 -3.30 17.85
N TYR A 80 3.93 -4.02 18.94
CA TYR A 80 3.11 -5.23 18.88
C TYR A 80 1.73 -4.93 18.30
N ASN A 81 1.04 -3.92 18.85
CA ASN A 81 -0.29 -3.53 18.37
C ASN A 81 -0.27 -3.09 16.91
N LEU A 82 0.76 -2.36 16.48
CA LEU A 82 0.92 -1.92 15.09
C LEU A 82 1.15 -3.10 14.13
N ILE A 83 1.92 -4.10 14.56
CA ILE A 83 2.14 -5.32 13.78
C ILE A 83 0.84 -6.14 13.71
N GLU A 84 0.12 -6.26 14.82
CA GLU A 84 -1.16 -6.96 14.90
C GLU A 84 -2.21 -6.32 13.98
N SER A 85 -2.37 -4.98 14.04
CA SER A 85 -3.27 -4.26 13.15
C SER A 85 -2.86 -4.41 11.68
N GLY A 86 -1.55 -4.36 11.38
CA GLY A 86 -1.04 -4.58 10.03
C GLY A 86 -1.32 -5.99 9.50
N LYS A 87 -1.28 -7.01 10.35
CA LYS A 87 -1.67 -8.39 9.99
C LYS A 87 -3.16 -8.49 9.70
N TYR A 88 -3.99 -7.84 10.53
CA TYR A 88 -5.43 -7.84 10.34
C TYR A 88 -5.85 -7.14 9.04
N ILE A 89 -5.24 -5.99 8.73
CA ILE A 89 -5.46 -5.29 7.45
C ILE A 89 -5.12 -6.21 6.26
N LYS A 90 -3.95 -6.85 6.27
CA LYS A 90 -3.55 -7.78 5.19
C LYS A 90 -4.51 -8.96 5.04
N GLN A 91 -5.02 -9.49 6.15
CA GLN A 91 -6.02 -10.54 6.13
C GLN A 91 -7.32 -10.07 5.47
N LEU A 92 -7.79 -8.86 5.80
CA LEU A 92 -8.97 -8.26 5.19
C LEU A 92 -8.75 -7.98 3.70
N GLU A 93 -7.58 -7.46 3.31
CA GLU A 93 -7.21 -7.24 1.91
C GLU A 93 -7.24 -8.56 1.13
N TYR A 94 -6.69 -9.62 1.69
CA TYR A 94 -6.75 -10.95 1.07
C TYR A 94 -8.18 -11.46 0.92
N GLN A 95 -9.02 -11.30 1.94
CA GLN A 95 -10.44 -11.66 1.86
C GLN A 95 -11.15 -10.86 0.76
N LEU A 96 -10.90 -9.56 0.70
CA LEU A 96 -11.44 -8.68 -0.33
C LEU A 96 -11.00 -9.13 -1.74
N ASP A 97 -9.72 -9.43 -1.94
CA ASP A 97 -9.19 -9.97 -3.20
C ASP A 97 -9.83 -11.31 -3.61
N THR A 98 -10.21 -12.15 -2.65
CA THR A 98 -10.92 -13.40 -2.94
C THR A 98 -12.39 -13.19 -3.28
N VAL A 99 -13.03 -12.19 -2.69
CA VAL A 99 -14.45 -11.87 -2.92
C VAL A 99 -14.64 -11.07 -4.21
N ILE A 100 -13.67 -10.23 -4.58
CA ILE A 100 -13.72 -9.47 -5.82
C ILE A 100 -13.73 -10.46 -7.01
N PRO A 101 -14.80 -10.45 -7.83
CA PRO A 101 -14.85 -11.33 -9.00
C PRO A 101 -13.74 -10.93 -9.96
N LYS A 102 -12.72 -11.78 -10.09
CA LYS A 102 -11.64 -11.59 -11.06
C LYS A 102 -12.25 -11.55 -12.46
N LYS A 103 -12.10 -10.42 -13.16
CA LYS A 103 -12.54 -10.29 -14.56
C LYS A 103 -11.87 -11.40 -15.37
N ARG A 104 -12.68 -12.31 -15.91
CA ARG A 104 -12.18 -13.35 -16.82
C ARG A 104 -11.63 -12.67 -18.07
N HIS A 105 -10.48 -13.13 -18.55
CA HIS A 105 -9.94 -12.65 -19.82
C HIS A 105 -11.00 -12.87 -20.91
N LYS A 106 -11.27 -11.82 -21.71
CA LYS A 106 -12.18 -11.93 -22.85
C LYS A 106 -11.53 -12.89 -23.83
N ILE A 107 -12.02 -14.12 -23.90
CA ILE A 107 -11.58 -15.07 -24.92
C ILE A 107 -12.08 -14.51 -26.26
N ILE A 108 -11.16 -14.04 -27.09
CA ILE A 108 -11.44 -13.66 -28.47
C ILE A 108 -11.51 -14.97 -29.26
N ILE A 109 -12.68 -15.62 -29.23
CA ILE A 109 -12.92 -16.80 -30.05
C ILE A 109 -13.22 -16.29 -31.45
N SER A 110 -12.36 -16.56 -32.43
CA SER A 110 -12.72 -16.33 -33.82
C SER A 110 -13.80 -17.35 -34.19
N PRO A 111 -14.94 -16.96 -34.78
CA PRO A 111 -16.03 -17.90 -35.08
C PRO A 111 -15.60 -19.04 -36.03
N ASN A 112 -14.50 -18.86 -36.77
CA ASN A 112 -13.94 -19.82 -37.71
C ASN A 112 -12.81 -20.71 -37.15
N THR A 113 -12.47 -20.68 -35.85
CA THR A 113 -11.41 -21.59 -35.35
C THR A 113 -11.85 -23.06 -35.25
N ARG A 114 -13.16 -23.33 -35.13
CA ARG A 114 -13.69 -24.71 -35.05
C ARG A 114 -14.05 -25.33 -36.39
N PHE A 115 -14.10 -24.53 -37.45
CA PHE A 115 -14.49 -24.96 -38.79
C PHE A 115 -13.32 -24.79 -39.74
N SER A 116 -12.95 -25.86 -40.45
CA SER A 116 -11.96 -25.77 -41.51
C SER A 116 -12.40 -24.73 -42.55
N GLY A 117 -11.52 -23.79 -42.87
CA GLY A 117 -11.82 -22.77 -43.88
C GLY A 117 -12.14 -23.38 -45.23
N ILE A 118 -12.96 -22.69 -46.03
CA ILE A 118 -13.44 -23.16 -47.34
C ILE A 118 -12.28 -23.58 -48.26
N ARG A 119 -11.11 -22.92 -48.16
CA ARG A 119 -9.90 -23.30 -48.91
C ARG A 119 -9.37 -24.69 -48.53
N ALA A 120 -9.30 -25.01 -47.24
CA ALA A 120 -8.86 -26.33 -46.76
C ALA A 120 -9.85 -27.44 -47.16
N ILE A 121 -11.15 -27.13 -47.20
CA ILE A 121 -12.18 -28.05 -47.70
C ILE A 121 -11.99 -28.32 -49.20
N LYS A 122 -11.75 -27.27 -50.00
CA LYS A 122 -11.48 -27.42 -51.43
C LYS A 122 -10.21 -28.22 -51.71
N GLU A 123 -9.13 -27.95 -50.99
CA GLU A 123 -7.87 -28.68 -51.12
C GLU A 123 -8.04 -30.17 -50.78
N THR A 124 -8.76 -30.49 -49.70
CA THR A 124 -9.04 -31.89 -49.34
C THR A 124 -9.95 -32.60 -50.35
N GLN A 125 -10.91 -31.91 -50.97
CA GLN A 125 -11.73 -32.47 -52.06
C GLN A 125 -10.93 -32.74 -53.34
N ILE A 126 -9.98 -31.86 -53.68
CA ILE A 126 -9.06 -32.06 -54.81
C ILE A 126 -8.13 -33.26 -54.52
N ILE A 127 -7.60 -33.36 -53.29
CA ILE A 127 -6.72 -34.46 -52.86
C ILE A 127 -7.49 -35.80 -52.79
N ALA A 128 -8.75 -35.79 -52.34
CA ALA A 128 -9.62 -36.96 -52.31
C ALA A 128 -10.10 -37.41 -53.69
N GLY A 129 -9.74 -36.68 -54.76
CA GLY A 129 -10.07 -37.02 -56.15
C GLY A 129 -11.54 -36.82 -56.52
N ASP A 130 -12.31 -36.11 -55.69
CA ASP A 130 -13.77 -36.02 -55.80
C ASP A 130 -14.24 -34.78 -56.60
N HIS A 131 -13.35 -33.79 -56.83
CA HIS A 131 -13.66 -32.61 -57.64
C HIS A 131 -12.63 -32.42 -58.76
N GLY A 132 -13.06 -32.72 -60.00
CA GLY A 132 -12.33 -32.36 -61.21
C GLY A 132 -12.26 -30.84 -61.35
N ILE A 133 -11.03 -30.32 -61.41
CA ILE A 133 -10.68 -28.93 -61.68
C ILE A 133 -11.37 -28.39 -62.94
N ASN A 134 -12.46 -27.64 -62.76
CA ASN A 134 -12.90 -26.64 -63.73
C ASN A 134 -12.37 -25.28 -63.28
N THR A 135 -11.26 -24.89 -63.92
CA THR A 135 -10.72 -23.55 -63.86
C THR A 135 -11.53 -22.72 -64.83
N GLU A 136 -12.43 -21.86 -64.35
CA GLU A 136 -12.83 -20.61 -65.03
C GLU A 136 -13.84 -19.82 -64.19
N ASP A 137 -13.68 -18.50 -64.28
CA ASP A 137 -14.56 -17.42 -63.84
C ASP A 137 -14.59 -17.08 -62.33
N SER A 138 -14.45 -15.83 -61.90
CA SER A 138 -14.29 -14.55 -62.58
C SER A 138 -13.86 -13.51 -61.53
N ASN A 139 -13.17 -12.49 -62.02
CA ASN A 139 -12.75 -11.28 -61.32
C ASN A 139 -13.95 -10.51 -60.74
N ASP A 140 -14.02 -10.34 -59.41
CA ASP A 140 -14.82 -9.29 -58.78
C ASP A 140 -13.95 -8.53 -57.75
N THR A 141 -13.29 -7.50 -58.25
CA THR A 141 -12.77 -6.39 -57.45
C THR A 141 -13.96 -5.65 -56.86
N ILE A 142 -14.28 -5.88 -55.58
CA ILE A 142 -15.20 -5.03 -54.84
C ILE A 142 -14.39 -3.89 -54.22
N GLU A 143 -14.20 -2.81 -54.98
CA GLU A 143 -14.06 -1.48 -54.40
C GLU A 143 -15.45 -1.04 -53.93
N SER A 144 -15.62 -0.82 -52.63
CA SER A 144 -16.70 0.02 -52.13
C SER A 144 -16.19 0.76 -50.90
N GLY A 145 -15.62 1.93 -51.15
CA GLY A 145 -15.47 2.98 -50.16
C GLY A 145 -16.86 3.46 -49.75
N GLY A 146 -17.24 3.13 -48.52
CA GLY A 146 -18.40 3.68 -47.84
C GLY A 146 -17.95 4.30 -46.52
N THR A 147 -17.55 5.57 -46.57
CA THR A 147 -17.34 6.41 -45.39
C THR A 147 -18.68 6.52 -44.68
N GLY A 148 -18.86 5.75 -43.61
CA GLY A 148 -20.03 5.87 -42.74
C GLY A 148 -19.87 7.11 -41.85
N ASP A 149 -20.71 8.11 -42.10
CA ASP A 149 -20.92 9.27 -41.24
C ASP A 149 -21.10 8.87 -39.77
N PHE A 150 -20.29 9.47 -38.89
CA PHE A 150 -20.54 9.46 -37.46
C PHE A 150 -21.69 10.43 -37.15
N ILE A 151 -22.77 9.92 -36.58
CA ILE A 151 -23.80 10.75 -35.94
C ILE A 151 -23.26 11.14 -34.56
N GLU A 152 -22.95 12.42 -34.38
CA GLU A 152 -22.80 13.04 -33.06
C GLU A 152 -24.16 13.07 -32.35
N ILE A 153 -24.21 12.51 -31.14
CA ILE A 153 -25.31 12.73 -30.21
C ILE A 153 -24.76 13.62 -29.10
N GLY A 154 -25.30 14.84 -29.04
CA GLY A 154 -25.08 15.79 -27.94
C GLY A 154 -25.84 15.44 -26.67
#